data_AF-A0A9D6TYG5-F1
#
_entry.id   AF-A0A9D6TYG5-F1
#
_cell.length_a   1.000
_cell.length_b   1.000
_cell.length_c   1.000
_cell.angle_alpha   90.00
_cell.angle_beta   90.00
_cell.angle_gamma   90.00
#
_symmetry.space_group_name_H-M   'P 1'
#
loop_
_entity.id
_entity.type
_entity.pdbx_description
1 polymer ?
#
loop_
_entity_poly.entity_id
_entity_poly.type
_entity_poly.pdbx_seq_one_letter_code
_entity_poly.pdbx_strand_id
1 'polypeptide(L)' 'LPVGGIKEKVLAAHRAGVRTVILPRRNEKNLLEDVPVAVRDVMTFHLVDSIPEVIRLALEPAARERKPLAAEATA' A
#
# COMPACT_ATOMS: atom_id res chain seq x y z
N LEU A 1 3.93 15.49 3.03
CA LEU A 1 4.31 16.23 1.81
C LEU A 1 3.45 15.70 0.66
N PRO A 2 2.95 16.54 -0.27
CA PRO A 2 2.25 16.05 -1.44
C PRO A 2 3.22 15.48 -2.47
N VAL A 3 2.79 14.47 -3.23
CA VAL A 3 3.54 13.93 -4.37
C VAL A 3 2.86 14.26 -5.68
N GLY A 4 3.65 14.50 -6.73
CA GLY A 4 3.15 14.66 -8.09
C GLY A 4 2.92 13.32 -8.81
N GLY A 5 2.21 13.40 -9.94
CA GLY A 5 1.97 12.28 -10.84
C GLY A 5 1.06 11.19 -10.26
N ILE A 6 0.01 11.57 -9.52
CA ILE A 6 -0.92 10.62 -8.87
C ILE A 6 -1.62 9.76 -9.92
N LYS A 7 -2.11 10.38 -10.99
CA LYS A 7 -2.81 9.68 -12.08
C LYS A 7 -1.95 8.59 -12.71
N GLU A 8 -0.72 8.92 -13.09
CA GLU A 8 0.20 8.00 -13.75
C GLU A 8 0.57 6.84 -12.83
N LYS A 9 0.83 7.13 -11.55
CA LYS A 9 1.17 6.11 -10.54
C LYS A 9 0.01 5.16 -10.26
N VAL A 10 -1.21 5.69 -10.10
CA VAL A 10 -2.40 4.87 -9.83
C VAL A 10 -2.75 4.01 -11.04
N LEU A 11 -2.71 4.58 -12.25
CA LEU A 11 -2.96 3.80 -13.47
C LEU A 11 -1.89 2.73 -13.72
N ALA A 12 -0.62 3.01 -13.38
CA ALA A 12 0.43 2.01 -13.45
C ALA A 12 0.19 0.87 -12.45
N ALA A 13 -0.17 1.18 -11.20
CA ALA A 13 -0.53 0.20 -10.19
C ALA A 13 -1.71 -0.68 -10.64
N HIS A 14 -2.79 -0.06 -11.13
CA HIS A 14 -3.95 -0.77 -11.66
C HIS A 14 -3.57 -1.74 -12.80
N ARG A 15 -2.79 -1.27 -13.78
CA ARG A 15 -2.31 -2.12 -14.89
C ARG A 15 -1.41 -3.27 -14.43
N ALA A 16 -0.66 -3.08 -13.35
CA ALA A 16 0.17 -4.11 -12.73
C ALA A 16 -0.63 -5.10 -11.86
N GLY A 17 -1.95 -4.94 -11.74
CA GLY A 17 -2.81 -5.77 -10.89
C GLY A 17 -2.71 -5.44 -9.39
N VAL A 18 -2.01 -4.36 -9.03
CA VAL A 18 -1.95 -3.87 -7.65
C VAL A 18 -3.31 -3.26 -7.32
N ARG A 19 -3.94 -3.72 -6.24
CA ARG A 19 -5.27 -3.25 -5.84
C ARG A 19 -5.25 -2.23 -4.71
N THR A 20 -4.16 -2.13 -3.96
CA THR A 20 -4.05 -1.26 -2.79
C THR A 20 -2.98 -0.21 -2.99
N VAL A 21 -3.31 1.06 -2.76
CA VAL A 21 -2.39 2.18 -2.87
C VAL A 21 -2.44 3.01 -1.59
N ILE A 22 -1.28 3.32 -1.03
CA ILE A 22 -1.14 4.20 0.13
C ILE A 22 -0.61 5.54 -0.35
N LEU A 23 -1.30 6.64 -0.01
CA LEU A 23 -0.99 8.00 -0.46
C LEU A 23 -1.02 8.98 0.72
N PRO A 24 -0.25 10.09 0.67
CA PRO A 24 -0.41 11.18 1.63
C PRO A 24 -1.83 11.75 1.58
N ARG A 25 -2.44 12.04 2.73
CA ARG A 25 -3.80 12.63 2.81
C ARG A 25 -3.92 13.95 2.06
N ARG A 26 -2.83 14.73 1.97
CA ARG A 26 -2.79 15.96 1.16
C ARG A 26 -3.01 15.75 -0.34
N ASN A 27 -2.90 14.52 -0.85
CA ASN A 27 -3.15 14.18 -2.25
C ASN A 27 -4.60 13.74 -2.53
N GLU A 28 -5.50 13.77 -1.55
CA GLU A 28 -6.91 13.40 -1.72
C GLU A 28 -7.56 14.14 -2.89
N LYS A 29 -7.39 15.47 -2.97
CA LYS A 29 -7.96 16.27 -4.07
C LYS A 29 -7.48 15.80 -5.44
N ASN A 30 -6.17 15.58 -5.60
CA ASN A 30 -5.60 15.09 -6.86
C ASN A 30 -6.12 13.69 -7.20
N LEU A 31 -6.28 12.82 -6.19
CA LEU A 31 -6.88 11.50 -6.40
C LEU A 31 -8.31 11.62 -6.93
N LEU A 32 -9.13 12.51 -6.37
CA LEU A 32 -10.52 12.70 -6.77
C LEU A 32 -10.67 13.37 -8.14
N GLU A 33 -9.78 14.31 -8.47
CA GLU A 33 -9.82 15.10 -9.71
C GLU A 33 -9.16 14.36 -10.89
N ASP A 34 -8.00 13.73 -10.67
CA ASP A 34 -7.18 13.20 -11.76
C ASP A 34 -7.42 11.71 -12.06
N VAL A 35 -7.94 10.94 -11.09
CA VAL A 35 -8.16 9.49 -11.23
C VAL A 35 -9.61 9.18 -11.61
N PRO A 36 -9.85 8.48 -12.73
CA PRO A 36 -11.20 8.09 -13.15
C PRO A 36 -11.95 7.29 -12.07
N VAL A 37 -13.25 7.53 -11.93
CA VAL A 37 -14.13 6.84 -10.97
C VAL A 37 -14.04 5.32 -11.13
N ALA A 38 -14.06 4.81 -12.37
CA ALA A 38 -13.94 3.38 -12.65
C ALA A 38 -12.65 2.73 -12.08
N VAL A 39 -11.55 3.49 -11.97
CA VAL A 39 -10.31 3.00 -11.33
C VAL A 39 -10.41 3.12 -9.82
N ARG A 40 -11.03 4.19 -9.32
CA ARG A 40 -11.24 4.39 -7.88
C ARG A 40 -12.15 3.34 -7.26
N ASP A 41 -13.15 2.86 -8.00
CA ASP A 41 -14.11 1.87 -7.52
C ASP A 41 -13.53 0.46 -7.39
N VAL A 42 -12.46 0.15 -8.13
CA VAL A 42 -11.85 -1.19 -8.16
C VAL A 42 -10.57 -1.30 -7.32
N MET A 43 -10.08 -0.19 -6.78
CA MET A 43 -8.86 -0.12 -5.97
C MET A 43 -9.16 0.41 -4.57
N THR A 44 -8.33 0.01 -3.60
CA THR A 44 -8.37 0.52 -2.23
C THR A 44 -7.31 1.60 -2.06
N PHE A 45 -7.72 2.78 -1.57
CA PHE A 45 -6.83 3.89 -1.28
C PHE A 45 -6.77 4.15 0.22
N HIS A 46 -5.56 4.13 0.78
CA HIS A 46 -5.31 4.54 2.16
C HIS A 46 -4.64 5.91 2.17
N LEU A 47 -5.36 6.91 2.67
CA LEU A 47 -4.87 8.27 2.87
C LEU A 47 -4.29 8.42 4.28
N VAL A 48 -2.99 8.71 4.37
CA VAL A 48 -2.25 8.74 5.64
C VAL A 48 -1.56 10.09 5.87
N ASP A 49 -1.34 10.45 7.13
CA ASP A 49 -0.56 11.65 7.47
C ASP A 49 0.86 11.34 7.93
N SER A 50 1.13 10.10 8.34
CA SER A 50 2.37 9.73 9.02
C SER A 50 2.93 8.38 8.59
N ILE A 51 4.25 8.23 8.72
CA ILE A 51 4.96 6.96 8.43
C ILE A 51 4.47 5.78 9.30
N PRO A 52 4.16 5.95 10.62
CA PRO A 52 3.61 4.85 11.41
C PRO A 52 2.29 4.28 10.90
N GLU A 53 1.47 5.06 10.19
CA GLU A 53 0.28 4.53 9.50
C GLU A 53 0.66 3.66 8.30
N VAL A 54 1.63 4.09 7.49
CA VAL A 54 2.15 3.31 6.35
C VAL A 54 2.67 1.95 6.83
N ILE A 55 3.49 1.94 7.88
CA ILE A 55 4.09 0.71 8.41
C ILE A 55 3.01 -0.29 8.84
N ARG A 56 1.96 0.19 9.52
CA ARG A 56 0.84 -0.66 9.97
C ARG A 56 0.00 -1.24 8.83
N LEU A 57 -0.10 -0.51 7.71
CA LEU A 57 -0.88 -0.92 6.56
C LEU A 57 -0.08 -1.82 5.59
N ALA A 58 1.23 -1.62 5.51
CA ALA A 58 2.08 -2.23 4.50
C ALA A 58 2.83 -3.49 4.97
N LEU A 59 2.96 -3.71 6.28
CA LEU A 59 3.68 -4.85 6.84
C LEU A 59 2.75 -5.79 7.60
N GLU A 60 2.95 -7.09 7.42
CA GLU A 60 2.34 -8.11 8.27
C GLU A 60 2.85 -7.97 9.72
N PRO A 61 2.02 -8.37 10.71
CA PRO A 61 2.46 -8.47 12.09
C PRO A 61 3.72 -9.33 12.18
N ALA A 62 4.67 -8.90 13.02
CA ALA A 62 5.84 -9.71 13.31
C ALA A 62 5.38 -11.10 13.77
N ALA A 63 5.76 -12.14 13.02
CA ALA A 63 5.39 -13.52 13.33
C ALA A 63 5.79 -13.81 14.78
N ARG A 64 4.78 -14.03 15.64
CA ARG A 64 5.03 -14.41 17.02
C ARG A 64 5.58 -15.84 17.00
N GLU A 65 6.83 -15.97 17.40
CA GLU A 65 7.62 -17.20 17.52
C GLU A 65 7.62 -18.10 16.28
N ARG A 66 8.69 -17.99 15.49
CA ARG A 66 9.15 -19.17 14.72
C ARG A 66 9.53 -20.22 15.74
N LYS A 67 8.71 -21.28 15.87
CA LYS A 67 9.12 -22.53 16.52
C LYS A 67 10.51 -22.88 15.98
N PRO A 68 11.52 -23.14 16.84
CA PRO A 68 12.87 -23.42 16.36
C PRO A 68 12.76 -24.52 15.33
N LEU A 69 13.36 -24.29 14.16
CA LEU A 69 13.46 -25.27 13.09
C LEU A 69 13.95 -26.55 13.75
N ALA A 70 13.07 -27.55 13.81
CA ALA A 70 13.33 -28.78 14.52
C ALA A 70 14.68 -29.32 14.05
N ALA A 71 15.48 -29.76 15.02
CA ALA A 71 16.79 -30.34 14.84
C ALA A 71 16.79 -31.38 13.72
N GLU A 72 17.31 -31.01 12.56
CA GLU A 72 17.70 -31.94 11.51
C GLU A 72 19.08 -31.53 11.02
N ALA A 73 20.10 -32.00 11.74
CA ALA A 73 21.26 -32.68 11.19
C ALA A 73 22.29 -32.91 12.30
N THR A 74 22.90 -34.09 12.25
CA THR A 74 24.12 -34.56 12.94
C THR A 74 23.95 -35.23 14.30
N ALA A 75 23.69 -36.55 14.28
CA ALA A 75 24.62 -37.58 14.75
C ALA A 75 24.05 -38.97 14.43
#